data_AF-A0A0M1JS58-F1
#
_entry.id   AF-A0A0M1JS58-F1
#
_cell.length_a   1.000
_cell.length_b   1.000
_cell.length_c   1.000
_cell.angle_alpha   90.00
_cell.angle_beta   90.00
_cell.angle_gamma   90.00
#
_symmetry.space_group_name_H-M   'P 1'
#
loop_
_entity.id
_entity.type
_entity.pdbx_description
1 polymer ?
#
loop_
_entity_poly.entity_id
_entity_poly.type
_entity_poly.pdbx_seq_one_letter_code
_entity_poly.pdbx_strand_id
1 'polypeptide(L)'
;MACSNTSTTTSPTTTPTTPPPTTETNSANPSEKTEFLCVQDAQDGWVTVAQRNNLRTIKPLLVWQTTEFGENWTPEKRCNHVTEKLNIAVANNGGYLTNLALRYGLVDNYTVICVAISPETCTANNMLFTLREENAQKPQEVLAKIAGFAKNQGSDNTIIEKGDRQYLLLEDLLNGAFSSETRL
;
A
#
# COMPACT_ATOMS: atom_id res chain seq x y z
N MET A 1 -25.15 -70.93 4.27
CA MET A 1 -24.17 -70.18 3.48
C MET A 1 -24.85 -68.92 2.99
N ALA A 2 -24.34 -67.76 3.44
CA ALA A 2 -24.96 -66.45 3.27
C ALA A 2 -24.29 -65.70 2.11
N CYS A 3 -25.08 -64.98 1.33
CA CYS A 3 -24.61 -63.90 0.47
C CYS A 3 -25.29 -62.61 0.93
N SER A 4 -24.48 -61.65 1.40
CA SER A 4 -24.94 -60.36 1.92
C SER A 4 -24.55 -59.24 0.96
N ASN A 5 -25.50 -58.37 0.62
CA ASN A 5 -25.51 -56.92 0.88
C ASN A 5 -26.38 -56.14 -0.14
N THR A 6 -27.58 -55.79 0.34
CA THR A 6 -28.27 -54.47 0.38
C THR A 6 -27.49 -53.28 -0.23
N SER A 7 -28.05 -52.29 -0.95
CA SER A 7 -29.33 -51.58 -0.73
C SER A 7 -29.84 -50.85 -1.99
N THR A 8 -31.17 -50.70 -2.05
CA THR A 8 -32.01 -49.83 -2.91
C THR A 8 -31.72 -48.33 -2.68
N THR A 9 -31.96 -47.39 -3.61
CA THR A 9 -33.30 -46.76 -3.81
C THR A 9 -33.28 -45.72 -4.96
N THR A 10 -34.35 -45.80 -5.76
CA THR A 10 -34.97 -44.99 -6.83
C THR A 10 -34.65 -43.49 -7.04
N SER A 11 -34.76 -43.06 -8.31
CA SER A 11 -35.22 -41.72 -8.75
C SER A 11 -36.05 -41.82 -10.04
N PRO A 12 -37.19 -41.11 -10.18
CA PRO A 12 -37.86 -40.91 -11.47
C PRO A 12 -37.80 -39.45 -11.99
N THR A 13 -37.46 -39.36 -13.27
CA THR A 13 -37.80 -38.45 -14.40
C THR A 13 -38.60 -37.13 -14.19
N THR A 14 -38.15 -35.99 -14.76
CA THR A 14 -38.77 -35.24 -15.91
C THR A 14 -38.39 -33.72 -16.06
N THR A 15 -38.11 -33.33 -17.33
CA THR A 15 -38.27 -32.00 -18.04
C THR A 15 -37.24 -30.84 -17.90
N PRO A 16 -36.98 -30.07 -19.00
CA PRO A 16 -35.87 -29.12 -19.13
C PRO A 16 -36.29 -27.68 -18.81
N THR A 17 -35.51 -26.96 -18.00
CA THR A 17 -35.72 -25.52 -17.73
C THR A 17 -34.38 -24.78 -17.75
N THR A 18 -34.34 -23.74 -18.57
CA THR A 18 -33.29 -22.73 -18.76
C THR A 18 -32.63 -22.29 -17.44
N PRO A 19 -31.28 -22.11 -17.39
CA PRO A 19 -30.62 -21.60 -16.19
C PRO A 19 -31.06 -20.15 -15.89
N PRO A 20 -31.24 -19.78 -14.62
CA PRO A 20 -31.55 -18.41 -14.22
C PRO A 20 -30.40 -17.45 -14.56
N PRO A 21 -30.67 -16.16 -14.82
CA PRO A 21 -29.62 -15.18 -15.07
C PRO A 21 -28.81 -15.02 -13.79
N THR A 22 -27.56 -15.48 -13.80
CA THR A 22 -26.57 -15.14 -12.79
C THR A 22 -26.38 -13.63 -12.84
N THR A 23 -26.84 -12.96 -11.79
CA THR A 23 -26.48 -11.58 -11.47
C THR A 23 -24.97 -11.46 -11.52
N GLU A 24 -24.46 -10.78 -12.55
CA GLU A 24 -23.09 -10.29 -12.60
C GLU A 24 -22.92 -9.24 -11.50
N THR A 25 -22.57 -9.72 -10.30
CA THR A 25 -21.97 -8.85 -9.29
C THR A 25 -20.65 -8.39 -9.87
N ASN A 26 -20.60 -7.12 -10.29
CA ASN A 26 -19.36 -6.39 -10.60
C ASN A 26 -18.37 -6.62 -9.44
N SER A 27 -17.46 -7.58 -9.62
CA SER A 27 -16.35 -7.80 -8.71
C SER A 27 -15.45 -6.57 -8.78
N ALA A 28 -15.57 -5.71 -7.76
CA ALA A 28 -14.45 -4.89 -7.34
C ALA A 28 -13.25 -5.83 -7.22
N ASN A 29 -12.16 -5.51 -7.94
CA ASN A 29 -10.94 -6.30 -7.96
C ASN A 29 -10.52 -6.60 -6.51
N PRO A 30 -10.35 -7.87 -6.09
CA PRO A 30 -9.94 -8.16 -4.71
C PRO A 30 -8.63 -7.44 -4.42
N SER A 31 -8.61 -6.60 -3.38
CA SER A 31 -7.40 -5.90 -2.94
C SER A 31 -6.32 -6.94 -2.69
N GLU A 32 -5.22 -6.89 -3.44
CA GLU A 32 -4.17 -7.89 -3.34
C GLU A 32 -3.27 -7.60 -2.13
N LYS A 33 -2.76 -8.67 -1.51
CA LYS A 33 -1.80 -8.52 -0.42
C LYS A 33 -0.57 -7.79 -0.91
N THR A 34 -0.15 -6.80 -0.14
CA THR A 34 0.98 -5.95 -0.48
C THR A 34 2.09 -6.12 0.56
N GLU A 35 3.33 -6.11 0.11
CA GLU A 35 4.51 -5.97 0.95
C GLU A 35 5.39 -4.83 0.43
N PHE A 36 6.27 -4.32 1.28
CA PHE A 36 7.26 -3.32 0.95
C PHE A 36 8.65 -3.92 1.03
N LEU A 37 9.53 -3.47 0.13
CA LEU A 37 10.91 -3.92 0.06
C LEU A 37 11.85 -2.73 0.06
N CYS A 38 12.95 -2.87 0.78
CA CYS A 38 14.10 -1.99 0.68
C CYS A 38 15.07 -2.61 -0.33
N VAL A 39 15.36 -1.90 -1.41
CA VAL A 39 16.27 -2.38 -2.48
C VAL A 39 17.25 -1.27 -2.87
N GLN A 40 18.38 -1.68 -3.44
CA GLN A 40 19.27 -0.74 -4.12
C GLN A 40 18.75 -0.44 -5.52
N ASP A 41 18.82 0.82 -5.93
CA ASP A 41 18.57 1.24 -7.31
C ASP A 41 19.82 1.10 -8.18
N ALA A 42 19.72 1.46 -9.46
CA ALA A 42 20.81 1.34 -10.43
C ALA A 42 21.97 2.34 -10.20
N GLN A 43 21.84 3.26 -9.24
CA GLN A 43 22.82 4.28 -8.88
C GLN A 43 23.39 4.06 -7.46
N ASP A 44 23.29 2.85 -6.91
CA ASP A 44 23.65 2.51 -5.53
C ASP A 44 22.88 3.32 -4.46
N GLY A 45 21.74 3.92 -4.85
CA GLY A 45 20.79 4.55 -3.95
C GLY A 45 19.90 3.53 -3.27
N TRP A 46 19.35 3.88 -2.10
CA TRP A 46 18.40 3.01 -1.39
C TRP A 46 16.98 3.48 -1.60
N VAL A 47 16.08 2.57 -1.93
CA VAL A 47 14.68 2.89 -2.23
C VAL A 47 13.71 1.91 -1.58
N THR A 48 12.54 2.41 -1.19
CA THR A 48 11.41 1.59 -0.76
C THR A 48 10.46 1.40 -1.94
N VAL A 49 10.20 0.16 -2.33
CA VAL A 49 9.24 -0.22 -3.40
C VAL A 49 8.11 -1.06 -2.78
N ALA A 50 6.96 -1.11 -3.47
CA ALA A 50 5.88 -2.02 -3.09
C ALA A 50 5.86 -3.25 -4.01
N GLN A 51 5.44 -4.39 -3.47
CA GLN A 51 5.26 -5.63 -4.19
C GLN A 51 3.88 -6.22 -3.91
N ARG A 52 3.21 -6.68 -4.96
CA ARG A 52 1.98 -7.49 -4.89
C ARG A 52 2.23 -8.79 -5.64
N ASN A 53 2.06 -9.92 -4.96
CA ASN A 53 2.48 -11.22 -5.48
C ASN A 53 3.96 -11.17 -5.90
N ASN A 54 4.26 -11.25 -7.20
CA ASN A 54 5.61 -11.17 -7.77
C ASN A 54 5.85 -9.90 -8.61
N LEU A 55 4.94 -8.93 -8.56
CA LEU A 55 5.04 -7.67 -9.29
C LEU A 55 5.50 -6.57 -8.34
N ARG A 56 6.57 -5.86 -8.72
CA ARG A 56 7.15 -4.74 -7.96
C ARG A 56 6.91 -3.45 -8.71
N THR A 57 6.55 -2.40 -7.97
CA THR A 57 6.40 -1.06 -8.53
C THR A 57 7.66 -0.62 -9.26
N ILE A 58 7.55 -0.26 -10.54
CA ILE A 58 8.67 0.29 -11.34
C ILE A 58 9.28 1.54 -10.69
N LYS A 59 8.43 2.40 -10.12
CA LYS A 59 8.87 3.61 -9.41
C LYS A 59 8.90 3.39 -7.91
N PRO A 60 9.93 3.87 -7.21
CA PRO A 60 10.01 3.76 -5.76
C PRO A 60 8.99 4.68 -5.08
N LEU A 61 8.45 4.20 -3.96
CA LEU A 61 7.62 4.97 -3.06
C LEU A 61 8.44 6.04 -2.31
N LEU A 62 9.63 5.67 -1.87
CA LEU A 62 10.57 6.54 -1.14
C LEU A 62 11.98 6.33 -1.67
N VAL A 63 12.72 7.44 -1.79
CA VAL A 63 14.14 7.46 -2.16
C VAL A 63 14.95 8.01 -1.00
N TRP A 64 15.98 7.28 -0.58
CA TRP A 64 16.79 7.58 0.59
C TRP A 64 18.18 8.03 0.16
N GLN A 65 18.51 9.31 0.36
CA GLN A 65 19.78 9.91 -0.07
C GLN A 65 20.47 10.76 1.00
N THR A 66 19.71 11.33 1.94
CA THR A 66 20.30 12.25 2.94
C THR A 66 21.06 11.50 4.03
N THR A 67 22.20 12.07 4.43
CA THR A 67 23.06 11.64 5.54
C THR A 67 22.99 12.57 6.75
N GLU A 68 22.12 13.58 6.72
CA GLU A 68 21.99 14.62 7.76
C GLU A 68 21.63 14.10 9.16
N PHE A 69 21.07 12.89 9.24
CA PHE A 69 20.69 12.25 10.50
C PHE A 69 21.88 11.52 11.18
N GLY A 70 23.09 11.75 10.68
CA GLY A 70 24.33 11.18 11.18
C GLY A 70 24.56 9.73 10.76
N GLU A 71 25.72 9.19 11.13
CA GLU A 71 26.15 7.83 10.75
C GLU A 71 25.23 6.74 11.30
N ASN A 72 24.49 7.03 12.36
CA ASN A 72 23.51 6.10 12.95
C ASN A 72 22.23 5.95 12.12
N TRP A 73 22.01 6.81 11.12
CA TRP A 73 20.83 6.84 10.25
C TRP A 73 21.21 7.00 8.78
N THR A 74 22.04 6.08 8.29
CA THR A 74 22.39 5.97 6.87
C THR A 74 21.14 5.77 6.00
N PRO A 75 21.21 6.10 4.69
CA PRO A 75 20.12 5.83 3.75
C PRO A 75 19.60 4.39 3.78
N GLU A 76 20.51 3.41 3.80
CA GLU A 76 20.18 1.98 3.94
C GLU A 76 19.38 1.70 5.20
N LYS A 77 19.87 2.18 6.35
CA LYS A 77 19.23 1.91 7.64
C LYS A 77 17.85 2.53 7.73
N ARG A 78 17.67 3.74 7.19
CA ARG A 78 16.36 4.40 7.09
C ARG A 78 15.42 3.63 6.16
N CYS A 79 15.92 3.20 5.01
CA CYS A 79 15.17 2.39 4.07
C CYS A 79 14.65 1.09 4.71
N ASN A 80 15.53 0.35 5.39
CA ASN A 80 15.16 -0.87 6.11
C ASN A 80 14.16 -0.59 7.23
N HIS A 81 14.42 0.42 8.07
CA HIS A 81 13.55 0.77 9.18
C HIS A 81 12.14 1.16 8.73
N VAL A 82 12.02 2.01 7.70
CA VAL A 82 10.72 2.45 7.21
C VAL A 82 9.98 1.32 6.52
N THR A 83 10.69 0.50 5.75
CA THR A 83 10.12 -0.70 5.11
C THR A 83 9.56 -1.67 6.15
N GLU A 84 10.30 -1.93 7.22
CA GLU A 84 9.85 -2.77 8.33
C GLU A 84 8.57 -2.22 8.97
N LYS A 85 8.53 -0.93 9.31
CA LYS A 85 7.32 -0.31 9.92
C LYS A 85 6.12 -0.32 8.98
N LEU A 86 6.32 -0.11 7.69
CA LEU A 86 5.26 -0.26 6.68
C LEU A 86 4.73 -1.68 6.65
N ASN A 87 5.61 -2.69 6.61
CA ASN A 87 5.22 -4.10 6.60
C ASN A 87 4.50 -4.51 7.88
N ILE A 88 4.91 -4.01 9.06
CA ILE A 88 4.19 -4.20 10.32
C ILE A 88 2.78 -3.61 10.23
N ALA A 89 2.64 -2.39 9.70
CA ALA A 89 1.32 -1.75 9.54
C ALA A 89 0.42 -2.54 8.59
N VAL A 90 0.97 -3.05 7.48
CA VAL A 90 0.23 -3.89 6.53
C VAL A 90 -0.14 -5.24 7.13
N ALA A 91 0.77 -5.90 7.84
CA ALA A 91 0.52 -7.17 8.52
C ALA A 91 -0.58 -7.02 9.58
N ASN A 92 -0.52 -5.96 10.38
CA ASN A 92 -1.56 -5.62 11.36
C ASN A 92 -2.92 -5.32 10.70
N ASN A 93 -2.92 -4.92 9.43
CA ASN A 93 -4.10 -4.71 8.61
C ASN A 93 -4.46 -5.92 7.73
N GLY A 94 -4.04 -7.13 8.12
CA GLY A 94 -4.38 -8.39 7.44
C GLY A 94 -3.68 -8.62 6.10
N GLY A 95 -2.65 -7.82 5.79
CA GLY A 95 -1.92 -7.84 4.53
C GLY A 95 -2.45 -6.86 3.48
N TYR A 96 -3.48 -6.08 3.80
CA TYR A 96 -4.14 -5.17 2.86
C TYR A 96 -3.79 -3.70 3.15
N LEU A 97 -3.92 -2.86 2.15
CA LEU A 97 -3.67 -1.41 2.25
C LEU A 97 -4.92 -0.59 2.58
N THR A 98 -6.09 -1.24 2.59
CA THR A 98 -7.37 -0.55 2.74
C THR A 98 -7.39 0.27 4.02
N ASN A 99 -7.73 1.55 3.88
CA ASN A 99 -7.75 2.57 4.93
C ASN A 99 -6.39 2.95 5.56
N LEU A 100 -5.28 2.28 5.23
CA LEU A 100 -3.96 2.72 5.65
C LEU A 100 -3.59 3.99 4.89
N ALA A 101 -3.21 5.03 5.63
CA ALA A 101 -2.83 6.31 5.06
C ALA A 101 -1.47 6.77 5.55
N LEU A 102 -0.67 7.33 4.64
CA LEU A 102 0.49 8.16 4.99
C LEU A 102 0.01 9.54 5.40
N ARG A 103 0.51 10.06 6.51
CA ARG A 103 0.16 11.38 7.04
C ARG A 103 1.38 12.06 7.63
N TYR A 104 1.27 13.35 7.92
CA TYR A 104 2.26 14.05 8.71
C TYR A 104 1.71 14.50 10.07
N GLY A 105 2.60 14.72 11.03
CA GLY A 105 2.25 15.20 12.37
C GLY A 105 3.50 15.53 13.19
N LEU A 106 3.29 15.93 14.45
CA LEU A 106 4.36 16.21 15.39
C LEU A 106 4.51 15.06 16.38
N VAL A 107 5.75 14.57 16.55
CA VAL A 107 6.14 13.62 17.61
C VAL A 107 7.41 14.16 18.23
N ASP A 108 7.41 14.40 19.55
CA ASP A 108 8.54 14.95 20.31
C ASP A 108 9.17 16.22 19.67
N ASN A 109 8.31 17.14 19.19
CA ASN A 109 8.68 18.37 18.47
C ASN A 109 9.32 18.18 17.08
N TYR A 110 9.38 16.95 16.57
CA TYR A 110 9.80 16.68 15.20
C TYR A 110 8.60 16.52 14.28
N THR A 111 8.70 17.09 13.07
CA THR A 111 7.72 16.82 12.02
C THR A 111 8.03 15.48 11.38
N VAL A 112 7.07 14.56 11.43
CA VAL A 112 7.25 13.16 11.00
C VAL A 112 6.25 12.80 9.92
N ILE A 113 6.58 11.77 9.14
CA ILE A 113 5.61 11.01 8.34
C ILE A 113 5.25 9.75 9.12
N CYS A 114 3.96 9.43 9.20
CA CYS A 114 3.44 8.23 9.86
C CYS A 114 2.50 7.45 8.95
N VAL A 115 2.25 6.17 9.29
CA VAL A 115 1.21 5.34 8.67
C VAL A 115 0.13 5.04 9.70
N ALA A 116 -1.14 5.30 9.37
CA ALA A 116 -2.23 5.06 10.29
C ALA A 116 -3.60 5.08 9.60
N ILE A 117 -4.62 4.61 10.33
CA ILE A 117 -6.01 4.62 9.89
C ILE A 117 -6.71 5.84 10.50
N SER A 118 -7.57 6.53 9.73
CA SER A 118 -8.36 7.65 10.28
C SER A 118 -9.28 7.17 11.42
N PRO A 119 -9.40 7.89 12.55
CA PRO A 119 -8.92 9.26 12.82
C PRO A 119 -7.65 9.34 13.66
N GLU A 120 -6.83 8.28 13.70
CA GLU A 120 -5.59 8.26 14.48
C GLU A 120 -4.68 9.46 14.12
N THR A 121 -3.71 9.83 14.96
CA THR A 121 -2.70 10.87 14.65
C THR A 121 -1.30 10.25 14.64
N CYS A 122 -0.27 11.01 14.26
CA CYS A 122 1.10 10.49 14.36
C CYS A 122 1.51 10.32 15.83
N THR A 123 2.13 9.20 16.16
CA THR A 123 2.65 8.81 17.47
C THR A 123 4.01 8.14 17.28
N ALA A 124 4.78 7.96 18.36
CA ALA A 124 6.06 7.24 18.31
C ALA A 124 5.90 5.80 17.76
N ASN A 125 4.73 5.18 17.98
CA ASN A 125 4.47 3.82 17.52
C ASN A 125 4.28 3.76 16.01
N ASN A 126 3.54 4.70 15.45
CA ASN A 126 3.12 4.67 14.04
C ASN A 126 3.93 5.60 13.11
N MET A 127 4.87 6.40 13.65
CA MET A 127 5.77 7.23 12.85
C MET A 127 6.71 6.35 12.02
N LEU A 128 6.89 6.67 10.75
CA LEU A 128 7.81 5.99 9.86
C LEU A 128 9.20 6.63 9.89
N PHE A 129 9.25 7.95 9.77
CA PHE A 129 10.50 8.71 9.78
C PHE A 129 10.28 10.19 10.07
N THR A 130 11.33 10.83 10.59
CA THR A 130 11.41 12.28 10.74
C THR A 130 11.77 12.96 9.42
N LEU A 131 11.11 14.07 9.11
CA LEU A 131 11.44 14.90 7.96
C LEU A 131 12.72 15.68 8.21
N ARG A 132 13.48 15.90 7.14
CA ARG A 132 14.58 16.85 7.15
C ARG A 132 14.09 18.26 7.40
N GLU A 133 14.95 19.14 7.93
CA GLU A 133 14.59 20.51 8.30
C GLU A 133 13.86 21.26 7.19
N GLU A 134 14.38 21.24 5.96
CA GLU A 134 13.75 21.89 4.79
C GLU A 134 12.35 21.33 4.50
N ASN A 135 12.19 20.01 4.61
CA ASN A 135 10.93 19.32 4.32
C ASN A 135 9.93 19.45 5.48
N ALA A 136 10.42 19.61 6.71
CA ALA A 136 9.60 19.77 7.91
C ALA A 136 8.80 21.09 7.88
N GLN A 137 9.30 22.11 7.18
CA GLN A 137 8.56 23.36 6.96
C GLN A 137 7.36 23.20 6.02
N LYS A 138 7.36 22.13 5.20
CA LYS A 138 6.37 21.92 4.13
C LYS A 138 5.95 20.45 4.01
N PRO A 139 5.43 19.84 5.09
CA PRO A 139 5.16 18.40 5.11
C PRO A 139 4.04 17.99 4.13
N GLN A 140 3.12 18.90 3.83
CA GLN A 140 2.09 18.70 2.80
C GLN A 140 2.71 18.56 1.40
N GLU A 141 3.74 19.34 1.06
CA GLU A 141 4.46 19.19 -0.21
C GLU A 141 5.21 17.85 -0.28
N VAL A 142 5.71 17.34 0.86
CA VAL A 142 6.36 16.03 0.91
C VAL A 142 5.36 14.91 0.61
N LEU A 143 4.18 14.93 1.22
CA LEU A 143 3.11 14.00 0.87
C LEU A 143 2.76 14.15 -0.62
N ALA A 144 2.57 15.35 -1.14
CA ALA A 144 2.28 15.57 -2.56
C ALA A 144 3.37 14.98 -3.48
N LYS A 145 4.65 15.08 -3.12
CA LYS A 145 5.75 14.45 -3.85
C LYS A 145 5.65 12.93 -3.82
N ILE A 146 5.39 12.32 -2.66
CA ILE A 146 5.16 10.86 -2.55
C ILE A 146 4.00 10.42 -3.46
N ALA A 147 2.91 11.19 -3.49
CA ALA A 147 1.77 10.95 -4.37
C ALA A 147 2.13 11.06 -5.86
N GLY A 148 2.88 12.09 -6.23
CA GLY A 148 3.34 12.34 -7.61
C GLY A 148 4.31 11.28 -8.12
N PHE A 149 5.11 10.66 -7.26
CA PHE A 149 6.00 9.56 -7.68
C PHE A 149 5.22 8.32 -8.11
N ALA A 150 4.08 8.02 -7.48
CA ALA A 150 3.28 6.84 -7.83
C ALA A 150 2.41 7.01 -9.08
N LYS A 151 2.10 8.26 -9.48
CA LYS A 151 1.34 8.53 -10.72
C LYS A 151 2.31 8.91 -11.84
N ASN A 152 2.52 8.03 -12.81
CA ASN A 152 3.14 8.40 -14.08
C ASN A 152 2.25 9.41 -14.82
N GLN A 153 2.51 10.71 -14.66
CA GLN A 153 2.36 11.82 -15.61
C GLN A 153 2.06 13.15 -14.92
N GLY A 154 2.61 14.22 -15.50
CA GLY A 154 2.28 15.59 -15.15
C GLY A 154 0.79 15.90 -15.33
N SER A 155 0.38 16.95 -14.63
CA SER A 155 -0.90 17.64 -14.84
C SER A 155 -2.19 16.82 -14.71
N ASP A 156 -2.25 15.90 -13.75
CA ASP A 156 -3.52 15.62 -13.06
C ASP A 156 -3.26 15.50 -11.55
N ASN A 157 -2.65 16.57 -11.04
CA ASN A 157 -2.91 17.02 -9.69
C ASN A 157 -4.39 17.40 -9.64
N THR A 158 -5.30 16.42 -9.56
CA THR A 158 -6.51 16.67 -8.80
C THR A 158 -6.08 16.80 -7.34
N ILE A 159 -5.42 17.93 -7.03
CA ILE A 159 -5.59 18.60 -5.77
C ILE A 159 -7.08 18.92 -5.79
N ILE A 160 -7.87 17.99 -5.28
CA ILE A 160 -9.23 18.34 -4.88
C ILE A 160 -9.01 19.34 -3.76
N GLU A 161 -9.10 20.63 -4.08
CA GLU A 161 -9.28 21.71 -3.10
C GLU A 161 -10.66 21.54 -2.43
N LYS A 162 -10.82 20.44 -1.70
CA LYS A 162 -11.81 20.31 -0.64
C LYS A 162 -11.02 19.99 0.62
N GLY A 163 -10.67 21.05 1.34
CA GLY A 163 -10.27 21.08 2.75
C GLY A 163 -9.35 19.97 3.26
N ASP A 164 -8.13 20.35 3.67
CA ASP A 164 -7.37 19.70 4.76
C ASP A 164 -7.17 18.18 4.69
N ARG A 165 -6.99 17.58 3.51
CA ARG A 165 -6.53 16.18 3.48
C ARG A 165 -5.04 16.12 3.82
N GLN A 166 -4.74 16.01 5.11
CA GLN A 166 -3.41 15.79 5.69
C GLN A 166 -2.91 14.34 5.51
N TYR A 167 -3.48 13.59 4.55
CA TYR A 167 -3.23 12.17 4.39
C TYR A 167 -3.33 11.69 2.93
N LEU A 168 -2.63 10.58 2.64
CA LEU A 168 -2.65 9.85 1.37
C LEU A 168 -2.97 8.39 1.64
N LEU A 169 -4.03 7.85 1.02
CA LEU A 169 -4.31 6.42 1.11
C LEU A 169 -3.24 5.63 0.35
N LEU A 170 -2.64 4.65 1.02
CA LEU A 170 -1.62 3.78 0.43
C LEU A 170 -2.20 2.94 -0.72
N GLU A 171 -3.47 2.54 -0.61
CA GLU A 171 -4.17 1.79 -1.66
C GLU A 171 -4.27 2.60 -2.97
N ASP A 172 -4.75 3.85 -2.90
CA ASP A 172 -4.86 4.74 -4.07
C ASP A 172 -3.49 5.00 -4.71
N LEU A 173 -2.48 5.20 -3.84
CA LEU A 173 -1.11 5.45 -4.26
C LEU A 173 -0.55 4.27 -5.06
N LEU A 174 -0.63 3.07 -4.50
CA LEU A 174 -0.03 1.89 -5.11
C LEU A 174 -0.84 1.35 -6.29
N ASN A 175 -2.17 1.50 -6.28
CA ASN A 175 -2.99 1.18 -7.45
C ASN A 175 -2.57 2.01 -8.67
N GLY A 176 -2.25 3.30 -8.48
CA GLY A 176 -1.68 4.14 -9.54
C GLY A 176 -0.32 3.65 -10.04
N ALA A 177 0.55 3.23 -9.11
CA ALA A 177 1.88 2.73 -9.45
C ALA A 177 1.81 1.44 -10.29
N PHE A 178 1.05 0.43 -9.83
CA PHE A 178 0.90 -0.84 -10.54
C PHE A 178 0.12 -0.72 -11.86
N SER A 179 -0.86 0.18 -11.96
CA SER A 179 -1.61 0.40 -13.21
C SER A 179 -0.74 1.02 -14.31
N SER A 180 0.36 1.68 -13.95
CA SER A 180 1.30 2.25 -14.92
C SER A 180 2.23 1.20 -15.55
N GLU A 181 2.20 -0.05 -15.08
CA GLU A 181 3.01 -1.16 -15.58
C GLU A 181 2.37 -1.86 -16.79
N THR A 182 1.06 -1.73 -17.00
CA THR A 182 0.32 -2.38 -18.12
C THR A 182 0.54 -1.70 -19.47
N ARG A 183 1.48 -0.74 -19.57
CA ARG A 183 1.63 0.11 -20.76
C ARG A 183 3.02 0.07 -21.41
N LEU A 184 3.74 -1.03 -21.23
CA LEU A 184 4.99 -1.34 -21.94
C LEU A 184 4.91 -2.71 -22.61
#